data_AF-A0A3D3AJB6-F1
#
_entry.id   AF-A0A3D3AJB6-F1
#
_cell.length_a   1.000
_cell.length_b   1.000
_cell.length_c   1.000
_cell.angle_alpha   90.00
_cell.angle_beta   90.00
_cell.angle_gamma   90.00
#
_symmetry.space_group_name_H-M   'P 1'
#
loop_
_entity.id
_entity.type
_entity.pdbx_description
1 polymer ?
#
loop_
_entity_poly.entity_id
_entity_poly.type
_entity_poly.pdbx_seq_one_letter_code
_entity_poly.pdbx_strand_id
1 'polypeptide(L)'
;MNDFINSNPGLKSRFTRYFHFDHYQPSELLDIFKIFCKKNSYQLNGNAEKKLFSLFNRLYDQKTKTFGNGRTARNLFDFVLQRQCDRIIPILSDDLEILTTITEEDVPESFEI
;
A
#
# COMPACT_ATOMS: atom_id res chain seq x y z
N MET A 1 -0.38 16.79 -16.58
CA MET A 1 -1.72 17.43 -16.71
C MET A 1 -1.59 18.89 -17.13
N ASN A 2 -0.86 19.74 -16.40
CA ASN A 2 -0.68 21.15 -16.78
C ASN A 2 -0.14 21.34 -18.20
N ASP A 3 0.88 20.58 -18.60
CA ASP A 3 1.46 20.69 -19.95
C ASP A 3 0.45 20.31 -21.04
N PHE A 4 -0.39 19.30 -20.79
CA PHE A 4 -1.47 18.89 -21.70
C PHE A 4 -2.54 19.99 -21.84
N ILE A 5 -2.97 20.60 -20.73
CA ILE A 5 -3.97 21.68 -20.77
C ILE A 5 -3.40 22.94 -21.45
N ASN A 6 -2.11 23.22 -21.28
CA ASN A 6 -1.44 24.36 -21.91
C ASN A 6 -1.08 24.12 -23.38
N SER A 7 -1.17 22.89 -23.89
CA SER A 7 -0.85 22.57 -25.28
C SER A 7 -1.81 23.20 -26.31
N ASN A 8 -3.03 23.56 -25.89
CA ASN A 8 -4.01 24.22 -26.75
C ASN A 8 -4.85 25.24 -25.95
N PRO A 9 -4.87 26.54 -26.33
CA PRO A 9 -5.66 27.56 -25.64
C PRO A 9 -7.15 27.23 -25.50
N GLY A 10 -7.72 26.49 -26.46
CA GLY A 10 -9.11 26.03 -26.43
C GLY A 10 -9.39 24.90 -25.43
N LEU A 11 -8.38 24.18 -24.96
CA LEU A 11 -8.53 23.23 -23.85
C LEU A 11 -8.60 23.99 -22.52
N LYS A 12 -7.75 25.01 -22.34
CA LYS A 12 -7.73 25.81 -21.11
C LYS A 12 -9.08 26.47 -20.81
N SER A 13 -9.82 26.91 -21.83
CA SER A 13 -11.15 27.50 -21.64
C SER A 13 -12.24 26.49 -21.24
N ARG A 14 -12.04 25.19 -21.53
CA ARG A 14 -13.00 24.11 -21.23
C ARG A 14 -12.76 23.46 -19.86
N PHE A 15 -11.56 23.56 -19.32
CA PHE A 15 -11.21 23.08 -17.97
C PHE A 15 -11.13 24.26 -16.99
N THR A 16 -12.28 24.73 -16.52
CA THR A 16 -12.38 25.92 -15.65
C THR A 16 -12.22 25.62 -14.16
N ARG A 17 -12.26 24.35 -13.76
CA ARG A 17 -12.10 23.90 -12.37
C ARG A 17 -10.98 22.88 -12.28
N TYR A 18 -10.14 23.05 -11.27
CA TYR A 18 -9.01 22.17 -10.99
C TYR A 18 -9.20 21.58 -9.60
N PHE A 19 -9.10 20.26 -9.51
CA PHE A 19 -9.05 19.54 -8.24
C PHE A 19 -7.65 18.95 -8.10
N HIS A 20 -7.00 19.30 -7.00
CA HIS A 20 -5.72 18.71 -6.62
C HIS A 20 -6.00 17.56 -5.66
N PHE A 21 -5.46 16.39 -5.99
CA PHE A 21 -5.51 15.22 -5.16
C PHE A 21 -4.10 14.98 -4.64
N ASP A 22 -3.92 15.20 -3.35
CA ASP A 22 -2.65 14.92 -2.69
C ASP A 22 -2.42 13.41 -2.56
N HIS A 23 -1.17 13.04 -2.35
CA HIS A 23 -0.83 11.66 -2.01
C HIS A 23 -1.41 11.29 -0.65
N TYR A 24 -1.85 10.04 -0.52
CA TYR A 24 -2.25 9.49 0.77
C TYR A 24 -1.08 9.56 1.76
N GLN A 25 -1.37 10.00 2.98
CA GLN A 25 -0.43 9.95 4.09
C GLN A 25 -0.10 8.49 4.46
N PRO A 26 1.04 8.24 5.13
CA PRO A 26 1.41 6.90 5.58
C PRO A 26 0.32 6.19 6.40
N SER A 27 -0.43 6.92 7.22
CA SER A 27 -1.57 6.37 7.97
C SER A 27 -2.71 5.93 7.06
N GLU A 28 -3.04 6.72 6.03
CA GLU A 28 -4.09 6.38 5.06
C GLU A 28 -3.68 5.20 4.18
N LEU A 29 -2.40 5.09 3.82
CA LEU A 29 -1.88 3.91 3.11
C LEU A 29 -1.98 2.64 3.97
N LEU A 30 -1.68 2.75 5.26
CA LEU A 30 -1.87 1.65 6.22
C LEU A 30 -3.34 1.26 6.34
N ASP A 31 -4.25 2.23 6.38
CA ASP A 31 -5.69 1.95 6.41
C ASP A 31 -6.16 1.24 5.13
N ILE A 32 -5.66 1.64 3.96
CA ILE A 32 -5.92 0.94 2.69
C ILE A 32 -5.39 -0.50 2.75
N PHE A 33 -4.20 -0.72 3.29
CA PHE A 33 -3.65 -2.06 3.48
C PHE A 33 -4.55 -2.91 4.41
N LYS A 34 -4.99 -2.35 5.53
CA LYS A 34 -5.93 -3.01 6.46
C LYS A 34 -7.27 -3.35 5.81
N ILE A 35 -7.76 -2.52 4.88
CA ILE A 35 -8.95 -2.84 4.08
C ILE A 35 -8.71 -4.11 3.25
N PHE A 36 -7.54 -4.28 2.64
CA PHE A 36 -7.21 -5.52 1.92
C PHE A 36 -7.07 -6.72 2.85
N CYS A 37 -6.46 -6.57 4.03
CA CYS A 37 -6.45 -7.63 5.04
C CYS A 37 -7.87 -8.08 5.39
N LYS A 38 -8.73 -7.14 5.80
CA LYS A 38 -10.12 -7.43 6.19
C LYS A 38 -10.92 -8.09 5.08
N LYS A 39 -10.76 -7.64 3.83
CA LYS A 39 -11.46 -8.22 2.67
C LYS A 39 -11.05 -9.67 2.38
N ASN A 40 -9.83 -10.05 2.73
CA ASN A 40 -9.27 -11.37 2.49
C ASN A 40 -9.18 -12.21 3.79
N SER A 41 -9.87 -11.80 4.86
CA SER A 41 -9.88 -12.50 6.16
C SER A 41 -8.51 -12.65 6.83
N TYR A 42 -7.61 -11.68 6.62
CA TYR A 42 -6.34 -11.58 7.34
C TYR A 42 -6.40 -10.54 8.44
N GLN A 43 -5.61 -10.78 9.48
CA GLN A 43 -5.34 -9.86 10.57
C GLN A 43 -3.86 -9.53 10.67
N LEU A 44 -3.54 -8.31 11.13
CA LEU A 44 -2.18 -7.89 11.42
C LEU A 44 -1.93 -8.00 12.91
N ASN A 45 -0.80 -8.58 13.30
CA ASN A 45 -0.33 -8.40 14.66
C ASN A 45 0.24 -6.98 14.86
N GLY A 46 0.39 -6.56 16.11
CA GLY A 46 0.82 -5.19 16.43
C GLY A 46 2.22 -4.84 15.94
N ASN A 47 3.13 -5.82 15.82
CA ASN A 47 4.48 -5.58 15.32
C ASN A 47 4.50 -5.42 13.79
N ALA A 48 3.73 -6.23 13.06
CA ALA A 48 3.53 -6.10 11.63
C ALA A 48 2.96 -4.72 11.28
N GLU A 49 1.96 -4.27 12.04
CA GLU A 49 1.36 -2.95 11.84
C GLU A 49 2.39 -1.81 12.03
N LYS A 50 3.20 -1.86 13.10
CA LYS A 50 4.27 -0.87 13.33
C LYS A 50 5.32 -0.88 12.22
N LYS A 51 5.72 -2.06 11.75
CA LYS A 51 6.70 -2.22 10.68
C LYS A 51 6.16 -1.72 9.34
N LEU A 52 4.90 -2.04 9.01
CA LEU A 52 4.20 -1.51 7.84
C LEU A 52 4.09 0.01 7.89
N PHE A 53 3.73 0.59 9.04
CA PHE A 53 3.68 2.04 9.18
C PHE A 53 5.05 2.69 8.92
N SER A 54 6.12 2.13 9.50
CA SER A 54 7.48 2.59 9.23
C SER A 54 7.86 2.47 7.75
N LEU A 55 7.49 1.37 7.10
CA LEU A 55 7.71 1.18 5.67
C LEU A 55 6.95 2.21 4.83
N PHE A 56 5.67 2.47 5.14
CA PHE A 56 4.89 3.49 4.43
C PHE A 56 5.45 4.90 4.61
N ASN A 57 5.99 5.23 5.79
CA ASN A 57 6.70 6.50 5.98
C ASN A 57 7.89 6.61 5.03
N ARG A 58 8.75 5.57 4.96
CA ARG A 58 9.90 5.56 4.04
C ARG A 58 9.48 5.70 2.57
N LEU A 59 8.46 4.95 2.15
CA LEU A 59 7.92 5.01 0.79
C LEU A 59 7.34 6.39 0.46
N TYR A 60 6.67 7.01 1.43
CA TYR A 60 6.10 8.35 1.28
C TYR A 60 7.18 9.43 1.23
N ASP A 61 8.26 9.31 2.00
CA ASP A 61 9.38 10.25 1.98
C ASP A 61 10.14 10.18 0.65
N GLN A 62 10.21 9.00 0.04
CA GLN A 62 10.85 8.76 -1.26
C GLN A 62 9.90 8.92 -2.46
N LYS A 63 8.65 9.37 -2.24
CA LYS A 63 7.64 9.43 -3.29
C LYS A 63 8.04 10.38 -4.42
N THR A 64 7.79 9.94 -5.65
CA THR A 64 7.91 10.77 -6.85
C THR A 64 6.53 11.20 -7.33
N LYS A 65 6.48 12.05 -8.38
CA LYS A 65 5.21 12.45 -9.02
C LYS A 65 4.38 11.27 -9.56
N THR A 66 5.00 10.10 -9.71
CA THR A 66 4.35 8.87 -10.20
C THR A 66 4.08 7.86 -9.09
N PHE A 67 4.15 8.27 -7.81
CA PHE A 67 3.89 7.38 -6.68
C PHE A 67 2.48 6.77 -6.75
N GLY A 68 2.43 5.43 -6.66
CA GLY A 68 1.23 4.64 -6.94
C GLY A 68 0.08 4.75 -5.95
N ASN A 69 0.25 5.43 -4.80
CA ASN A 69 -0.78 5.61 -3.77
C ASN A 69 -1.45 4.28 -3.38
N GLY A 70 -2.78 4.16 -3.51
CA GLY A 70 -3.50 2.93 -3.17
C GLY A 70 -3.02 1.69 -3.94
N ARG A 71 -2.45 1.85 -5.14
CA ARG A 71 -1.80 0.75 -5.86
C ARG A 71 -0.55 0.25 -5.13
N THR A 72 0.21 1.15 -4.50
CA THR A 72 1.35 0.79 -3.64
C THR A 72 0.89 -0.07 -2.46
N ALA A 73 -0.15 0.36 -1.76
CA ALA A 73 -0.69 -0.41 -0.63
C ALA A 73 -1.20 -1.79 -1.06
N ARG A 74 -1.87 -1.88 -2.23
CA ARG A 74 -2.32 -3.16 -2.79
C ARG A 74 -1.16 -4.09 -3.14
N ASN A 75 -0.18 -3.59 -3.91
CA ASN A 75 0.96 -4.39 -4.33
C ASN A 75 1.75 -4.89 -3.11
N LEU A 76 1.91 -4.05 -2.09
CA LEU A 76 2.57 -4.44 -0.85
C LEU A 76 1.76 -5.52 -0.11
N PHE A 77 0.42 -5.44 -0.10
CA PHE A 77 -0.42 -6.49 0.48
C PHE A 77 -0.22 -7.82 -0.22
N ASP A 78 -0.25 -7.85 -1.56
CA ASP A 78 -0.05 -9.07 -2.34
C ASP A 78 1.35 -9.67 -2.06
N PHE A 79 2.38 -8.82 -1.92
CA PHE A 79 3.74 -9.24 -1.59
C PHE A 79 3.89 -9.79 -0.16
N VAL A 80 3.29 -9.11 0.83
CA VAL A 80 3.29 -9.58 2.23
C VAL A 80 2.54 -10.90 2.36
N LEU A 81 1.45 -11.08 1.61
CA LEU A 81 0.71 -12.34 1.58
C LEU A 81 1.57 -13.49 1.04
N GLN A 82 2.34 -13.26 -0.03
CA GLN A 82 3.29 -14.25 -0.53
C GLN A 82 4.32 -14.65 0.55
N ARG A 83 4.88 -13.67 1.26
CA ARG A 83 5.84 -13.93 2.34
C ARG A 83 5.22 -14.71 3.50
N GLN A 84 3.96 -14.45 3.82
CA GLN A 84 3.23 -15.20 4.83
C GLN A 84 3.01 -16.66 4.40
N CYS A 85 2.67 -16.91 3.14
CA CYS A 85 2.61 -18.26 2.60
C CYS A 85 3.97 -18.98 2.73
N ASP A 86 5.06 -18.32 2.35
CA ASP A 86 6.41 -18.88 2.44
C ASP A 86 6.82 -19.21 3.89
N ARG A 87 6.39 -18.39 4.87
CA ARG A 87 6.58 -18.66 6.31
C ARG A 87 5.79 -19.87 6.80
N ILE A 88 4.57 -20.08 6.29
CA ILE A 88 3.64 -21.10 6.81
C ILE A 88 3.86 -22.49 6.21
N ILE A 89 4.20 -22.57 4.91
CA ILE A 89 4.47 -23.85 4.21
C ILE A 89 5.33 -24.83 5.04
N PRO A 90 6.47 -24.44 5.62
CA PRO A 90 7.30 -25.36 6.39
C PRO A 90 6.72 -25.77 7.75
N ILE A 91 5.78 -25.01 8.30
CA ILE A 91 5.17 -25.28 9.61
C ILE A 91 4.08 -26.35 9.49
N LEU A 92 3.42 -26.45 8.32
CA LEU A 92 2.27 -27.35 8.08
C LEU A 92 1.21 -27.22 9.19
N SER A 93 0.93 -25.98 9.63
CA SER A 93 -0.04 -25.72 10.69
C SER A 93 -1.47 -25.73 10.14
N ASP A 94 -2.36 -26.42 10.86
CA ASP A 94 -3.81 -26.33 10.66
C ASP A 94 -4.46 -25.26 11.57
N ASP A 95 -3.66 -24.51 12.32
CA ASP A 95 -4.14 -23.47 13.23
C ASP A 95 -4.59 -22.24 12.42
N LEU A 96 -5.90 -21.99 12.43
CA LEU A 96 -6.50 -20.86 11.73
C LEU A 96 -5.91 -19.51 12.15
N GLU A 97 -5.50 -19.35 13.41
CA GLU A 97 -4.88 -18.11 13.88
C GLU A 97 -3.53 -17.88 13.18
N ILE A 98 -2.72 -18.93 13.02
CA ILE A 98 -1.45 -18.86 12.27
C ILE A 98 -1.72 -18.59 10.79
N LEU A 99 -2.69 -19.31 10.20
CA LEU A 99 -3.05 -19.20 8.78
C LEU A 99 -3.60 -17.83 8.37
N THR A 100 -4.18 -17.08 9.31
CA THR A 100 -4.82 -15.79 9.04
C THR A 100 -4.08 -14.58 9.60
N THR A 101 -2.99 -14.79 10.35
CA THR A 101 -2.22 -13.70 10.96
C THR A 101 -0.97 -13.36 10.17
N ILE A 102 -0.91 -12.12 9.70
CA ILE A 102 0.29 -11.48 9.17
C ILE A 102 1.12 -10.95 10.35
N THR A 103 2.38 -11.35 10.38
CA THR A 103 3.36 -11.00 11.41
C THR A 103 4.47 -10.11 10.86
N GLU A 104 5.34 -9.63 11.75
CA GLU A 104 6.46 -8.75 11.38
C GLU A 104 7.43 -9.38 10.36
N GLU A 105 7.60 -10.70 10.39
CA GLU A 105 8.48 -11.45 9.48
C GLU A 105 7.99 -11.39 8.03
N ASP A 106 6.67 -11.27 7.85
CA ASP A 106 6.03 -11.19 6.54
C ASP A 106 6.22 -9.80 5.92
N VAL A 107 6.51 -8.78 6.73
CA VAL A 107 6.70 -7.40 6.27
C VAL A 107 8.17 -7.19 5.85
N PRO A 108 8.44 -6.76 4.61
CA PRO A 108 9.81 -6.58 4.15
C PRO A 108 10.46 -5.32 4.75
N GLU A 109 11.80 -5.28 4.69
CA GLU A 109 12.57 -4.09 5.08
C GLU A 109 12.42 -2.96 4.07
N SER A 110 12.38 -3.28 2.79
CA SER A 110 12.17 -2.35 1.68
C SER A 110 11.15 -2.89 0.70
N PHE A 111 10.56 -2.01 -0.09
CA PHE A 111 9.59 -2.38 -1.11
C PHE A 111 9.73 -1.45 -2.31
N GLU A 112 9.92 -2.03 -3.48
CA GLU A 112 9.97 -1.31 -4.75
C GLU A 112 8.87 -1.85 -5.65
N ILE A 113 8.21 -0.95 -6.39
CA ILE A 113 7.12 -1.28 -7.33
C ILE A 113 7.67 -1.28 -8.74
#